data_AF-A0A2G9QDG5-F1
#
_entry.id   AF-A0A2G9QDG5-F1
#
_cell.length_a   1.000
_cell.length_b   1.000
_cell.length_c   1.000
_cell.angle_alpha   90.00
_cell.angle_beta   90.00
_cell.angle_gamma   90.00
#
_symmetry.space_group_name_H-M   'P 1'
#
loop_
_entity.id
_entity.type
_entity.pdbx_description
1 polymer ?
#
loop_
_entity_poly.entity_id
_entity_poly.type
_entity_poly.pdbx_seq_one_letter_code
_entity_poly.pdbx_strand_id
1 'polypeptide(L)'
;MAHEIGHNFGMSHDKDYCCKEATPDQGGCIMAAATGHPFPRKFSSCSQQQLRNYFAKGGGMCLFNMPNTDDLVMGKKCRNGFLEEGEQCDCGEPEVGPVTLGFIYHGQN
;
A
#
# COMPACT_ATOMS: atom_id res chain seq x y z
N MET A 1 -9.33 11.47 -0.07
CA MET A 1 -8.50 11.14 1.11
C MET A 1 -7.13 10.61 0.72
N ALA A 2 -7.03 9.44 0.05
CA ALA A 2 -5.71 8.87 -0.30
C ALA A 2 -4.81 9.81 -1.12
N HIS A 3 -5.40 10.63 -2.01
CA HIS A 3 -4.70 11.67 -2.77
C HIS A 3 -3.96 12.67 -1.86
N GLU A 4 -4.68 13.30 -0.93
CA GLU A 4 -4.10 14.29 0.00
C GLU A 4 -3.07 13.66 0.95
N ILE A 5 -3.30 12.41 1.39
CA ILE A 5 -2.32 11.66 2.17
C ILE A 5 -1.05 11.39 1.35
N GLY A 6 -1.18 11.14 0.04
CA GLY A 6 -0.05 11.03 -0.87
C GLY A 6 0.81 12.29 -0.92
N HIS A 7 0.19 13.48 -0.90
CA HIS A 7 0.91 14.74 -0.81
C HIS A 7 1.69 14.89 0.51
N ASN A 8 1.15 14.43 1.64
CA ASN A 8 1.89 14.39 2.91
C ASN A 8 3.15 13.51 2.82
N PHE A 9 3.14 12.50 1.96
CA PHE A 9 4.29 11.65 1.65
C PHE A 9 5.17 12.16 0.49
N GLY A 10 5.05 13.43 0.14
CA GLY A 10 5.89 14.07 -0.87
C GLY A 10 5.60 13.62 -2.31
N MET A 11 4.46 12.96 -2.57
CA MET A 11 4.06 12.64 -3.93
C MET A 11 3.54 13.91 -4.64
N SER A 12 4.02 14.15 -5.85
CA SER A 12 3.41 15.12 -6.77
C SER A 12 2.35 14.46 -7.64
N HIS A 13 1.52 15.26 -8.32
CA HIS A 13 0.58 14.75 -9.31
C HIS A 13 1.27 13.92 -10.40
N ASP A 14 0.56 12.90 -10.88
CA ASP A 14 1.01 12.04 -11.97
C ASP A 14 1.08 12.82 -13.29
N LYS A 15 2.18 12.63 -14.03
CA LYS A 15 2.27 13.04 -15.44
C LYS A 15 1.61 11.99 -16.34
N ASP A 16 1.33 12.35 -17.58
CA ASP A 16 0.61 11.50 -18.55
C ASP A 16 1.17 10.08 -18.70
N TYR A 17 2.49 9.91 -18.55
CA TYR A 17 3.16 8.62 -18.70
C TYR A 17 3.26 7.78 -17.41
N CYS A 18 2.82 8.31 -16.27
CA CYS A 18 3.01 7.67 -14.97
C CYS A 18 1.97 6.59 -14.68
N CYS A 19 0.69 6.83 -15.00
CA CYS A 19 -0.39 5.91 -14.67
C CYS A 19 -0.53 4.83 -15.74
N LYS A 20 0.12 3.68 -15.54
CA LYS A 20 0.01 2.51 -16.44
C LYS A 20 -0.70 1.32 -15.77
N GLU A 21 -0.88 1.39 -14.46
CA GLU A 21 -1.36 0.32 -13.60
C GLU A 21 -2.90 0.31 -13.48
N ALA A 22 -3.54 1.38 -13.93
CA ALA A 22 -4.99 1.56 -13.92
C ALA A 22 -5.47 2.14 -15.24
N THR A 23 -6.67 1.73 -15.63
CA THR A 23 -7.37 2.25 -16.79
C THR A 23 -8.37 3.37 -16.38
N PRO A 24 -8.87 4.18 -17.32
CA PRO A 24 -9.88 5.20 -17.02
C PRO A 24 -11.16 4.62 -16.40
N ASP A 25 -11.59 3.43 -16.82
CA ASP A 25 -12.75 2.71 -16.24
C ASP A 25 -12.50 2.20 -14.82
N GLN A 26 -11.24 2.15 -14.38
CA GLN A 26 -10.85 1.87 -12.99
C GLN A 26 -10.65 3.16 -12.16
N GLY A 27 -10.91 4.33 -12.76
CA GLY A 27 -10.76 5.63 -12.11
C GLY A 27 -9.38 6.25 -12.25
N GLY A 28 -8.47 5.62 -13.00
CA GLY A 28 -7.08 6.03 -13.11
C GLY A 28 -6.29 5.85 -11.81
N CYS A 29 -5.28 6.69 -11.61
CA CYS A 29 -4.37 6.62 -10.47
C CYS A 29 -4.70 7.66 -9.40
N ILE A 30 -4.38 7.33 -8.15
CA ILE A 30 -4.72 8.15 -6.97
C ILE A 30 -4.16 9.58 -7.07
N MET A 31 -2.97 9.74 -7.64
CA MET A 31 -2.30 11.04 -7.75
C MET A 31 -2.57 11.76 -9.09
N ALA A 32 -3.58 11.34 -9.86
CA ALA A 32 -3.99 12.11 -11.04
C ALA A 32 -4.41 13.54 -10.64
N ALA A 33 -4.08 14.54 -11.47
CA ALA A 33 -4.35 15.95 -11.17
C ALA A 33 -5.85 16.28 -10.99
N ALA A 34 -6.72 15.48 -11.61
CA ALA A 34 -8.16 15.53 -11.39
C ALA A 34 -8.65 14.11 -11.06
N THR A 35 -9.49 14.02 -10.02
CA THR A 35 -10.17 12.78 -9.65
C THR A 35 -11.61 12.80 -10.14
N GLY A 36 -12.10 11.66 -10.62
CA GLY A 36 -13.45 11.47 -11.10
C GLY A 36 -14.04 10.15 -10.62
N HIS A 37 -15.24 9.81 -11.11
CA HIS A 37 -15.82 8.48 -10.91
C HIS A 37 -15.40 7.53 -12.05
N PRO A 38 -15.07 6.26 -11.76
CA PRO A 38 -14.98 5.66 -10.43
C PRO A 38 -13.75 6.14 -9.64
N PHE A 39 -13.77 6.00 -8.31
CA PHE A 39 -12.67 6.48 -7.47
C PHE A 39 -11.40 5.63 -7.67
N PRO A 40 -10.22 6.25 -7.89
CA PRO A 40 -8.99 5.53 -8.11
C PRO A 40 -8.58 4.72 -6.87
N ARG A 41 -8.04 3.52 -7.12
CA ARG A 41 -7.61 2.59 -6.07
C ARG A 41 -6.13 2.22 -6.14
N LYS A 42 -5.41 2.70 -7.16
CA LYS A 42 -4.01 2.35 -7.41
C LYS A 42 -3.13 3.60 -7.44
N PHE A 43 -1.94 3.48 -6.86
CA PHE A 43 -0.87 4.45 -7.06
C PHE A 43 -0.07 4.08 -8.31
N SER A 44 0.31 5.10 -9.08
CA SER A 44 1.18 4.92 -10.24
C SER A 44 2.59 4.47 -9.84
N SER A 45 3.36 3.92 -10.77
CA SER A 45 4.79 3.63 -10.55
C SER A 45 5.60 4.87 -10.17
N CYS A 46 5.28 6.04 -10.72
CA CYS A 46 5.90 7.31 -10.33
C CYS A 46 5.61 7.66 -8.86
N SER A 47 4.36 7.53 -8.43
CA SER A 47 3.95 7.79 -7.04
C SER A 47 4.63 6.82 -6.06
N GLN A 48 4.72 5.54 -6.41
CA GLN A 48 5.44 4.54 -5.61
C GLN A 48 6.94 4.87 -5.49
N GLN A 49 7.57 5.33 -6.58
CA GLN A 49 8.97 5.74 -6.54
C GLN A 49 9.18 6.99 -5.66
N GLN A 50 8.27 7.97 -5.74
CA GLN A 50 8.31 9.15 -4.89
C GLN A 50 8.18 8.78 -3.41
N LEU A 51 7.27 7.87 -3.06
CA LEU A 51 7.11 7.36 -1.70
C LEU A 51 8.37 6.67 -1.18
N ARG A 52 8.98 5.79 -1.99
CA ARG A 52 10.27 5.16 -1.65
C ARG A 52 11.34 6.21 -1.39
N ASN A 53 11.43 7.23 -2.24
CA ASN A 53 12.39 8.32 -2.09
C ASN A 53 12.11 9.17 -0.83
N TYR A 54 10.85 9.39 -0.48
CA TYR A 54 10.45 10.13 0.72
C TYR A 54 10.98 9.44 1.98
N PHE A 55 10.72 8.14 2.13
CA PHE A 55 11.22 7.37 3.27
C PHE A 55 12.75 7.23 3.26
N ALA A 56 13.36 7.00 2.08
CA ALA A 56 14.83 6.89 1.97
C ALA A 56 15.57 8.18 2.38
N LYS A 57 14.91 9.34 2.31
CA LYS A 57 15.45 10.64 2.75
C LYS A 57 15.16 10.94 4.23
N GLY A 58 14.61 9.99 4.98
CA GLY A 58 14.23 10.18 6.39
C GLY A 58 12.88 10.86 6.59
N GLY A 59 12.03 10.91 5.57
CA GLY A 59 10.63 11.31 5.75
C GLY A 59 9.85 10.25 6.53
N GLY A 60 8.83 10.67 7.29
CA GLY A 60 7.91 9.75 7.96
C GLY A 60 8.51 8.96 9.13
N MET A 61 9.57 9.46 9.79
CA MET A 61 10.20 8.79 10.95
C MET A 61 9.21 8.38 12.05
N CYS A 62 8.13 9.15 12.23
CA CYS A 62 7.06 8.86 13.19
C CYS A 62 6.12 7.71 12.79
N LEU A 63 6.32 7.09 11.63
CA LEU A 63 5.48 5.99 11.13
C LEU A 63 6.18 4.63 11.19
N PHE A 64 7.42 4.58 11.67
CA PHE A 64 8.18 3.34 11.80
C PHE A 64 7.93 2.60 13.12
N ASN A 65 7.17 3.19 14.04
CA ASN A 65 6.66 2.47 15.21
C ASN A 65 5.31 1.83 14.88
N MET A 66 5.09 0.65 15.44
CA MET A 66 3.77 0.04 15.45
C MET A 66 2.86 0.84 16.42
N PRO A 67 1.60 1.14 16.04
CA PRO A 67 0.66 1.74 16.97
C PRO A 67 0.27 0.73 18.06
N ASN A 68 -0.20 1.25 19.20
CA ASN A 68 -0.84 0.40 20.20
C ASN A 68 -2.17 -0.10 19.64
N THR A 69 -2.38 -1.42 19.66
CA THR A 69 -3.59 -2.04 19.10
C THR A 69 -4.84 -1.71 19.91
N ASP A 70 -4.72 -1.36 21.18
CA ASP A 70 -5.84 -0.89 22.02
C ASP A 70 -6.37 0.48 21.58
N ASP A 71 -5.53 1.30 20.95
CA ASP A 71 -5.88 2.65 20.46
C ASP A 71 -6.47 2.62 19.04
N LEU A 72 -6.51 1.44 18.41
CA LEU A 72 -7.07 1.29 17.07
C LEU A 72 -8.60 1.38 17.13
N VAL A 73 -9.14 2.43 16.50
CA VAL A 73 -10.60 2.61 16.33
C VAL A 73 -11.19 1.61 15.32
N MET A 74 -10.32 0.90 14.59
CA MET A 74 -10.68 -0.15 13.66
C MET A 74 -10.87 -1.43 14.48
N GLY A 75 -12.06 -2.05 14.44
CA GLY A 75 -12.31 -3.27 15.21
C GLY A 75 -11.35 -4.41 14.86
N LYS A 76 -11.17 -5.35 15.80
CA LYS A 76 -10.26 -6.49 15.68
C LYS A 76 -10.52 -7.31 14.42
N LYS A 77 -9.49 -7.55 13.61
CA LYS A 77 -9.58 -8.29 12.35
C LYS A 77 -8.26 -9.01 12.04
N CYS A 78 -8.30 -10.33 12.13
CA CYS A 78 -7.23 -11.17 11.63
C CYS A 78 -6.90 -10.89 10.17
N ARG A 79 -5.60 -10.84 9.87
CA ARG A 79 -4.97 -10.60 8.55
C ARG A 79 -4.88 -9.14 8.16
N ASN A 80 -4.97 -8.22 9.12
CA ASN A 80 -4.76 -6.79 8.91
C ASN A 80 -3.30 -6.37 9.17
N GLY A 81 -2.46 -7.29 9.65
CA GLY A 81 -1.04 -7.06 9.95
C GLY A 81 -0.76 -6.46 11.33
N PHE A 82 -1.77 -6.40 12.21
CA PHE A 82 -1.62 -5.95 13.59
C PHE A 82 -1.84 -7.13 14.54
N LEU A 83 -0.93 -7.33 15.51
CA LEU A 83 -1.10 -8.37 16.52
C LEU A 83 -2.11 -7.89 17.58
N GLU A 84 -3.35 -8.35 17.47
CA GLU A 84 -4.45 -7.94 18.35
C GLU A 84 -4.70 -8.96 19.48
N GLU A 85 -5.31 -8.50 20.58
CA GLU A 85 -5.64 -9.39 21.70
C GLU A 85 -6.60 -10.50 21.26
N GLY A 86 -6.16 -11.75 21.42
CA GLY A 86 -6.83 -12.96 20.96
C GLY A 86 -6.07 -13.69 19.85
N GLU A 87 -5.07 -13.05 19.26
CA GLU A 87 -4.24 -13.60 18.19
C GLU A 87 -2.87 -14.05 18.71
N GLN A 88 -2.34 -15.14 18.14
CA GLN A 88 -0.95 -15.56 18.37
C GLN A 88 0.02 -14.91 17.36
N CYS A 89 -0.48 -14.59 16.17
CA CYS A 89 0.23 -13.94 15.09
C CYS A 89 -0.76 -13.32 14.08
N ASP A 90 -0.34 -12.25 13.41
CA ASP A 90 -0.98 -11.74 12.20
C ASP A 90 0.11 -11.48 11.14
N CYS A 91 0.09 -12.25 10.06
CA CYS A 91 1.02 -12.15 8.93
C CYS A 91 0.39 -11.52 7.67
N GLY A 92 -0.81 -10.93 7.80
CA GLY A 92 -1.53 -10.29 6.72
C GLY A 92 -2.33 -11.24 5.83
N GLU A 93 -2.85 -10.68 4.73
CA GLU A 93 -3.50 -11.44 3.66
C GLU A 93 -2.49 -12.35 2.94
N PRO A 94 -2.94 -13.48 2.37
CA PRO A 94 -2.02 -14.41 1.73
C PRO A 94 -1.55 -13.75 0.44
N GLU A 95 -0.30 -13.93 0.07
CA GLU A 95 0.15 -13.41 -1.22
C GLU A 95 -0.68 -14.03 -2.35
N VAL A 96 -1.52 -13.23 -3.00
CA VAL A 96 -2.23 -13.62 -4.23
C VAL A 96 -1.30 -13.34 -5.40
N GLY A 97 -0.19 -14.08 -5.45
CA GLY A 97 0.64 -14.17 -6.65
C GLY A 97 -0.01 -15.10 -7.67
N PRO A 98 0.27 -14.97 -8.98
CA PRO A 98 0.12 -16.12 -9.85
C PRO A 98 0.94 -17.24 -9.23
N VAL A 99 0.37 -18.42 -9.07
CA VAL A 99 1.14 -19.62 -8.75
C VAL A 99 2.04 -19.88 -9.96
N THR A 100 3.16 -19.18 -10.06
CA THR A 100 4.27 -19.61 -10.89
C THR A 100 4.74 -20.91 -10.24
N LEU A 101 4.31 -22.02 -10.85
CA LEU A 101 4.90 -23.33 -10.66
C LEU A 101 6.42 -23.18 -10.56
N GLY A 102 6.95 -23.37 -9.36
CA GLY A 102 8.39 -23.49 -9.19
C GLY A 102 8.91 -22.82 -7.94
N PHE A 103 8.52 -23.31 -6.76
CA PHE A 103 9.39 -23.44 -5.58
C PHE A 103 8.76 -24.41 -4.58
N ILE A 104 8.48 -25.65 -5.01
CA ILE A 104 8.41 -26.79 -4.09
C ILE A 104 9.44 -27.79 -4.59
N TYR A 105 10.72 -27.57 -4.28
CA TYR A 105 11.75 -28.60 -4.07
C TYR A 105 13.05 -27.87 -3.72
N HIS A 106 13.24 -27.60 -2.43
CA HIS A 106 14.53 -27.79 -1.77
C HIS A 106 14.31 -27.76 -0.26
N GLY A 107 14.41 -28.93 0.39
CA GLY A 107 14.38 -29.02 1.84
C GLY A 107 13.80 -30.29 2.43
N GLN A 108 14.15 -31.47 1.92
CA GLN A 108 14.16 -32.71 2.72
C GLN A 108 15.36 -33.58 2.31
N ASN A 109 16.52 -33.30 2.93
CA ASN A 109 17.39 -34.23 3.69
C ASN A 109 18.71 -33.51 4.01
#